data_AF-A0A2I0XIK1-F1
#
_entry.id   AF-A0A2I0XIK1-F1
#
_cell.length_a   1.000
_cell.length_b   1.000
_cell.length_c   1.000
_cell.angle_alpha   90.00
_cell.angle_beta   90.00
_cell.angle_gamma   90.00
#
_symmetry.space_group_name_H-M   'P 1'
#
loop_
_entity.id
_entity.type
_entity.pdbx_description
1 polymer ?
#
loop_
_entity_poly.entity_id
_entity_poly.type
_entity_poly.pdbx_seq_one_letter_code
_entity_poly.pdbx_strand_id
1 'polypeptide(L)'
;MDLWQVKGEAEEAAVSLEGKKAILVPYMREHVPKYHEWMKDPALLLATGSEPLTLDQEYEMHLSWTKDPNSIPLLSFSRSFPP
;
A
#
# COMPACT_ATOMS: atom_id res chain seq x y z
N MET A 1 17.19 23.12 26.58
CA MET A 1 17.16 21.67 26.25
C MET A 1 15.81 21.42 25.63
N ASP A 2 15.76 21.60 24.31
CA ASP A 2 14.53 21.66 23.53
C ASP A 2 14.25 20.28 22.95
N LEU A 3 13.45 19.49 23.67
CA LEU A 3 12.91 18.22 23.19
C LEU A 3 11.65 18.41 22.32
N TRP A 4 11.40 19.63 21.81
CA TRP A 4 10.19 20.00 21.06
C TRP A 4 10.44 20.74 19.72
N GLN A 5 11.69 20.93 19.32
CA GLN A 5 12.10 21.33 17.98
C GLN A 5 12.87 20.11 17.45
N VAL A 6 12.31 19.16 16.69
CA VAL A 6 11.88 19.29 15.30
C VAL A 6 10.84 18.17 15.03
N LYS A 7 9.56 18.39 15.36
CA LYS A 7 8.45 17.64 14.74
C LYS A 7 7.98 18.41 13.50
N GLY A 8 8.91 18.59 12.57
CA GLY A 8 8.77 19.46 11.42
C GLY A 8 9.15 18.75 10.14
N GLU A 9 8.44 17.67 9.82
CA GLU A 9 8.26 17.18 8.46
C GLU A 9 6.83 16.65 8.43
N ALA A 10 5.98 17.34 7.68
CA ALA A 10 4.58 16.99 7.55
C ALA A 10 4.48 15.55 7.04
N GLU A 11 3.85 14.69 7.83
CA GLU A 11 3.22 13.48 7.33
C GLU A 11 2.25 13.95 6.22
N GLU A 12 2.65 13.78 4.96
CA GLU A 12 1.83 14.19 3.82
C GLU A 12 0.51 13.45 3.95
N ALA A 13 -0.55 14.19 4.26
CA ALA A 13 -1.84 13.62 4.63
C ALA A 13 -2.30 12.69 3.49
N ALA A 14 -2.21 11.39 3.73
CA ALA A 14 -2.61 10.34 2.83
C ALA A 14 -4.10 10.52 2.49
N VAL A 15 -4.40 11.14 1.34
CA VAL A 15 -5.79 11.36 0.90
C VAL A 15 -6.40 10.03 0.49
N SER A 16 -7.45 9.60 1.18
CA SER A 16 -8.26 8.44 0.79
C SER A 16 -9.37 8.83 -0.18
N LEU A 17 -9.63 7.99 -1.19
CA LEU A 17 -10.76 8.16 -2.11
C LEU A 17 -11.89 7.22 -1.70
N GLU A 18 -12.99 7.79 -1.22
CA GLU A 18 -14.13 7.02 -0.74
C GLU A 18 -15.21 6.84 -1.81
N GLY A 19 -15.52 5.59 -2.13
CA GLY A 19 -16.68 5.20 -2.92
C GLY A 19 -17.78 4.57 -2.06
N LYS A 20 -18.96 4.37 -2.65
CA LYS A 20 -20.10 3.73 -1.96
C LYS A 20 -19.81 2.29 -1.51
N LYS A 21 -18.95 1.57 -2.25
CA LYS A 21 -18.66 0.15 -2.05
C LYS A 21 -17.22 -0.14 -1.59
N ALA A 22 -16.31 0.79 -1.82
CA ALA A 22 -14.90 0.59 -1.55
C ALA A 22 -14.24 1.92 -1.15
N ILE A 23 -13.13 1.82 -0.43
CA ILE A 23 -12.26 2.94 -0.08
C ILE A 23 -10.89 2.63 -0.67
N LEU A 24 -10.32 3.60 -1.38
CA LEU A 24 -8.93 3.55 -1.82
C LEU A 24 -8.09 4.34 -0.82
N VAL A 25 -7.08 3.70 -0.25
CA VAL A 25 -6.10 4.36 0.63
C VAL A 25 -4.72 4.27 0.00
N PRO A 26 -3.80 5.19 0.32
CA PRO A 26 -2.41 5.05 -0.10
C PRO A 26 -1.82 3.72 0.31
N TYR A 27 -1.08 3.09 -0.60
CA TYR A 27 -0.43 1.81 -0.35
C TYR A 27 0.82 2.01 0.50
N MET A 28 0.64 1.92 1.82
CA MET A 28 1.73 2.05 2.80
C MET A 28 2.50 0.74 2.97
N ARG A 29 3.70 0.84 3.55
CA ARG A 29 4.61 -0.31 3.76
C ARG A 29 3.97 -1.39 4.63
N GLU A 30 3.10 -1.01 5.56
CA GLU A 30 2.37 -1.88 6.49
C GLU A 30 1.38 -2.80 5.76
N HIS A 31 0.97 -2.45 4.53
CA HIS A 31 0.09 -3.28 3.74
C HIS A 31 0.82 -4.41 2.98
N VAL A 32 2.14 -4.34 2.85
CA VAL A 32 2.94 -5.30 2.08
C VAL A 32 2.74 -6.74 2.56
N PRO A 33 2.77 -7.07 3.86
CA PRO A 33 2.51 -8.44 4.31
C PRO A 33 1.13 -8.96 3.93
N LYS A 34 0.10 -8.11 4.01
CA LYS A 34 -1.28 -8.50 3.68
C LYS A 34 -1.45 -8.73 2.19
N TYR A 35 -0.88 -7.85 1.37
CA TYR A 35 -0.85 -8.00 -0.07
C TYR A 35 -0.10 -9.28 -0.48
N HIS A 36 1.07 -9.54 0.12
CA HIS A 36 1.84 -10.76 -0.12
C HIS A 36 1.02 -12.04 0.18
N GLU A 37 0.24 -12.07 1.27
CA GLU A 37 -0.65 -13.22 1.55
C GLU A 37 -1.71 -13.42 0.46
N TRP A 38 -2.26 -12.35 -0.12
CA TRP A 38 -3.18 -12.45 -1.25
C TRP A 38 -2.49 -12.96 -2.52
N MET A 39 -1.28 -12.49 -2.79
CA MET A 39 -0.50 -12.89 -3.96
C MET A 39 0.05 -14.33 -3.89
N LYS A 40 -0.24 -15.07 -2.82
CA LYS A 40 -0.04 -16.53 -2.78
C LYS A 40 -1.15 -17.31 -3.47
N ASP A 41 -2.30 -16.69 -3.78
CA ASP A 41 -3.40 -17.34 -4.50
C ASP A 41 -3.10 -17.38 -6.02
N PRO A 42 -2.97 -18.58 -6.63
CA PRO A 42 -2.72 -18.71 -8.07
C PRO A 42 -3.81 -18.09 -8.95
N ALA A 43 -5.06 -18.06 -8.50
CA ALA A 43 -6.15 -17.45 -9.25
C ALA A 43 -6.00 -15.92 -9.30
N LEU A 44 -5.54 -15.31 -8.20
CA LEU A 44 -5.26 -13.88 -8.16
C LEU A 44 -4.03 -13.51 -9.00
N LEU A 45 -2.95 -14.30 -8.91
CA LEU A 45 -1.76 -14.13 -9.77
C LEU A 45 -2.14 -14.18 -11.25
N LEU A 46 -2.94 -15.17 -11.66
CA LEU A 46 -3.42 -15.30 -13.04
C LEU A 46 -4.32 -14.13 -13.45
N ALA A 47 -5.25 -13.72 -12.60
CA ALA A 47 -6.20 -12.64 -12.91
C ALA A 47 -5.53 -11.27 -13.01
N THR A 48 -4.46 -11.04 -12.24
CA THR A 48 -3.69 -9.79 -12.23
C THR A 48 -2.52 -9.78 -13.20
N GLY A 49 -2.10 -10.95 -13.69
CA GLY A 49 -0.89 -11.11 -14.50
C GLY A 49 0.40 -10.89 -13.72
N SER A 50 0.34 -10.92 -12.39
CA SER A 50 1.50 -10.75 -11.51
C SER A 50 2.29 -12.05 -11.35
N GLU A 51 3.58 -11.91 -11.09
CA GLU A 51 4.47 -13.03 -10.74
C GLU A 51 4.52 -13.21 -9.22
N PRO A 52 4.71 -14.44 -8.71
CA PRO A 52 4.89 -14.66 -7.29
C PRO A 52 6.25 -14.11 -6.84
N LEU A 53 6.22 -13.22 -5.85
CA LEU A 53 7.41 -12.62 -5.26
C LEU A 53 7.61 -13.11 -3.82
N THR A 54 8.86 -13.08 -3.35
CA THR A 54 9.14 -13.23 -1.91
C THR A 54 8.70 -11.98 -1.15
N LEU A 55 8.47 -12.08 0.16
CA LEU A 55 8.08 -10.94 0.97
C LEU A 55 9.10 -9.78 0.90
N ASP A 56 10.39 -10.08 0.84
CA ASP A 56 11.44 -9.06 0.70
C ASP A 56 11.37 -8.37 -0.67
N GLN A 57 11.12 -9.12 -1.74
CA GLN A 57 10.92 -8.57 -3.08
C GLN A 57 9.68 -7.66 -3.16
N GLU A 58 8.60 -7.99 -2.43
CA GLU A 58 7.42 -7.13 -2.32
C GLU A 58 7.75 -5.79 -1.65
N TYR A 59 8.62 -5.79 -0.63
CA TYR A 59 9.11 -4.55 -0.02
C TYR A 59 9.99 -3.75 -0.98
N GLU A 60 10.85 -4.39 -1.76
CA GLU A 60 11.66 -3.72 -2.79
C GLU A 60 10.78 -3.10 -3.87
N MET A 61 9.75 -3.82 -4.32
CA MET A 61 8.77 -3.34 -5.29
C MET A 61 7.98 -2.15 -4.74
N HIS A 62 7.50 -2.21 -3.50
CA HIS A 62 6.86 -1.08 -2.81
C HIS A 62 7.77 0.16 -2.77
N LEU A 63 9.04 -0.03 -2.43
CA LEU A 63 10.03 1.06 -2.41
C LEU A 63 10.28 1.63 -3.82
N SER A 64 10.25 0.81 -4.86
CA SER A 64 10.42 1.28 -6.23
C SER A 64 9.25 2.19 -6.67
N TRP A 65 8.03 1.86 -6.26
CA TRP A 65 6.83 2.64 -6.61
C TRP A 65 6.71 3.91 -5.80
N THR A 66 7.03 3.88 -4.51
CA THR A 66 6.99 5.07 -3.65
C THR A 66 8.10 6.08 -3.97
N LYS A 67 9.18 5.66 -4.62
CA LYS A 67 10.27 6.54 -5.07
C LYS A 67 10.05 7.13 -6.46
N ASP A 68 9.10 6.62 -7.24
CA ASP A 68 8.76 7.18 -8.53
C ASP A 68 7.77 8.34 -8.34
N PRO A 69 8.16 9.60 -8.61
CA PRO A 69 7.29 10.76 -8.41
C PRO A 69 6.06 10.77 -9.34
N ASN A 70 6.00 9.89 -10.33
CA ASN A 70 4.84 9.73 -11.22
C ASN A 70 3.95 8.54 -10.84
N SER A 71 4.33 7.74 -9.83
CA SER A 71 3.57 6.58 -9.38
C SER A 71 2.79 6.91 -8.11
N ILE A 72 1.50 6.56 -8.09
CA ILE A 72 0.63 6.71 -6.92
C ILE A 72 0.01 5.34 -6.62
N PRO A 73 0.68 4.50 -5.81
CA PRO A 73 0.15 3.18 -5.50
C PRO A 73 -1.01 3.31 -4.50
N LEU A 74 -2.17 2.75 -4.86
CA LEU A 74 -3.39 2.76 -4.05
C LEU A 74 -3.83 1.32 -3.74
N LEU A 75 -4.31 1.09 -2.53
CA LEU A 75 -4.91 -0.17 -2.09
C LEU A 75 -6.41 -0.02 -1.88
N SER A 76 -7.20 -0.97 -2.39
CA SER A 76 -8.66 -0.96 -2.28
C SER A 76 -9.14 -1.88 -1.16
N PHE A 77 -10.03 -1.35 -0.32
CA PHE A 77 -10.76 -2.10 0.70
C PHE A 77 -12.26 -2.10 0.42
N SER A 78 -12.91 -3.26 0.56
CA SER A 78 -14.37 -3.39 0.45
C SER A 78 -15.05 -2.99 1.75
N ARG A 79 -16.09 -2.16 1.71
CA ARG A 79 -16.87 -1.78 2.92
C ARG A 79 -17.63 -2.95 3.55
N SER A 80 -17.87 -4.03 2.81
CA SER A 80 -18.55 -5.23 3.32
C SER A 80 -17.69 -6.08 4.26
N PHE A 81 -16.38 -5.80 4.30
CA PHE A 81 -15.41 -6.46 5.16
C PHE A 81 -14.56 -5.38 5.83
N PRO A 82 -14.98 -4.85 7.00
CA PRO A 82 -14.15 -3.91 7.74
C PRO A 82 -12.84 -4.60 8.18
N PRO A 83 -11.78 -3.83 8.45
CA PRO A 83 -10.49 -4.36 8.90
C PRO A 83 -10.61 -5.17 10.20
#